data_AF-L0J5Y0-F1
#
_entry.id   AF-L0J5Y0-F1
#
_cell.length_a   1.000
_cell.length_b   1.000
_cell.length_c   1.000
_cell.angle_alpha   90.00
_cell.angle_beta   90.00
_cell.angle_gamma   90.00
#
_symmetry.space_group_name_H-M   'P 1'
#
loop_
_entity.id
_entity.type
_entity.pdbx_description
1 polymer ?
#
loop_
_entity_poly.entity_id
_entity_poly.type
_entity_poly.pdbx_seq_one_letter_code
_entity_poly.pdbx_strand_id
1 'polypeptide(L)'
;MIDVPKHLGKRTKLVTVLVALTAPLILAPAARADTGIFTQAEAQYLEQLAGQGILPQTLGMTNGRDEVGLGHGICLALNDHSHDVVDAGIKRNWSNLSQLQINALVGFAVADFCEQNASKLS
;
A
#
# COMPACT_ATOMS: atom_id res chain seq x y z
N MET A 1 0.82 0.25 73.58
CA MET A 1 1.23 1.66 73.43
C MET A 1 0.71 2.16 72.10
N ILE A 2 -0.01 3.26 72.18
CA ILE A 2 -0.57 4.08 71.11
C ILE A 2 0.59 4.83 70.44
N ASP A 3 0.62 4.96 69.12
CA ASP A 3 0.39 6.25 68.42
C ASP A 3 0.73 6.14 66.92
N VAL A 4 -0.16 6.72 66.11
CA VAL A 4 -0.09 6.83 64.65
C VAL A 4 0.50 8.20 64.31
N PRO A 5 1.58 8.31 63.51
CA PRO A 5 1.84 9.57 62.83
C PRO A 5 1.15 9.57 61.45
N LYS A 6 0.02 10.28 61.41
CA LYS A 6 -0.51 10.93 60.20
C LYS A 6 0.49 12.02 59.79
N HIS A 7 1.14 11.87 58.64
CA HIS A 7 1.63 13.02 57.89
C HIS A 7 1.09 13.01 56.47
N LEU A 8 0.17 13.96 56.27
CA LEU A 8 -0.32 14.46 55.02
C LEU A 8 0.81 14.92 54.11
N GLY A 9 0.61 14.69 52.82
CA GLY A 9 0.95 15.69 51.80
C GLY A 9 2.33 15.52 51.17
N LYS A 10 2.36 14.76 50.07
CA LYS A 10 3.15 15.13 48.89
C LYS A 10 2.53 14.47 47.65
N ARG A 11 1.75 15.27 46.92
CA ARG A 11 1.45 15.03 45.51
C ARG A 11 2.77 14.92 44.78
N THR A 12 3.12 13.76 44.23
CA THR A 12 4.21 13.68 43.25
C THR A 12 3.90 12.61 42.23
N LYS A 13 3.27 13.09 41.16
CA LYS A 13 3.40 12.71 39.75
C LYS A 13 3.43 11.22 39.41
N LEU A 14 2.37 10.81 38.71
CA LEU A 14 2.39 9.71 37.76
C LEU A 14 3.74 9.70 37.02
N VAL A 15 4.54 8.67 37.25
CA VAL A 15 5.54 8.24 36.28
C VAL A 15 4.91 7.06 35.57
N THR A 16 4.15 7.38 34.54
CA THR A 16 3.78 6.44 33.49
C THR A 16 5.08 5.99 32.88
N VAL A 17 5.58 4.82 33.28
CA VAL A 17 6.68 4.15 32.59
C VAL A 17 6.11 3.73 31.24
N LEU A 18 6.31 4.60 30.25
CA LEU A 18 6.04 4.32 28.86
C LEU A 18 7.05 3.24 28.47
N VAL A 19 6.67 1.97 28.67
CA VAL A 19 7.34 0.86 28.01
C VAL A 19 6.99 1.04 26.54
N ALA A 20 7.83 1.81 25.85
CA ALA A 20 7.95 1.78 24.40
C ALA A 20 8.53 0.40 24.05
N LEU A 21 7.68 -0.63 24.15
CA LEU A 21 7.85 -1.85 23.40
C LEU A 21 7.84 -1.38 21.94
N THR A 22 9.03 -1.38 21.37
CA THR A 22 9.30 -1.24 19.95
C THR A 22 8.46 -2.26 19.22
N ALA A 23 7.22 -1.90 18.93
CA ALA A 23 6.49 -2.46 17.82
C ALA A 23 7.42 -2.31 16.62
N PRO A 24 7.71 -3.37 15.85
CA PRO A 24 8.27 -3.16 14.54
C PRO A 24 7.35 -2.13 13.89
N LEU A 25 7.92 -0.99 13.48
CA LEU A 25 7.30 -0.08 12.55
C LEU A 25 7.03 -0.89 11.29
N ILE A 26 5.92 -1.63 11.31
CA ILE A 26 5.14 -1.92 10.13
C ILE A 26 4.69 -0.51 9.73
N LEU A 27 5.54 0.18 8.98
CA LEU A 27 5.12 1.36 8.23
C LEU A 27 4.00 0.84 7.36
N ALA A 28 2.79 1.04 7.90
CA ALA A 28 1.54 0.67 7.30
C ALA A 28 1.51 1.25 5.87
N PRO A 29 0.84 0.59 4.94
CA PRO A 29 0.78 0.90 3.51
C PRO A 29 0.82 2.39 3.11
N ALA A 30 0.20 3.25 3.94
CA ALA A 30 0.19 4.71 3.85
C ALA A 30 1.56 5.38 3.65
N ALA A 31 2.68 4.82 4.13
CA ALA A 31 4.00 5.45 3.95
C ALA A 31 4.53 5.36 2.51
N ARG A 32 3.97 4.49 1.66
CA ARG A 32 4.34 4.40 0.24
C ARG A 32 3.62 5.43 -0.64
N ALA A 33 2.54 5.97 -0.12
CA ALA A 33 1.58 6.79 -0.83
C ALA A 33 1.47 8.17 -0.16
N ASP A 34 2.61 8.82 0.08
CA ASP A 34 2.62 10.19 0.63
C ASP A 34 1.83 11.10 -0.34
N THR A 35 0.68 11.58 0.10
CA THR A 35 -0.26 12.39 -0.70
C THR A 35 0.33 13.75 -1.07
N GLY A 36 1.50 14.13 -0.55
CA GLY A 36 2.26 15.29 -1.02
C GLY A 36 2.97 15.06 -2.36
N ILE A 37 3.14 13.80 -2.79
CA ILE A 37 3.88 13.39 -3.99
C ILE A 37 2.96 12.67 -4.99
N PHE A 38 1.96 11.95 -4.49
CA PHE A 38 1.01 11.17 -5.28
C PHE A 38 -0.39 11.80 -5.24
N THR A 39 -1.09 11.77 -6.36
CA THR A 39 -2.54 12.06 -6.40
C THR A 39 -3.31 11.03 -5.58
N GLN A 40 -4.55 11.33 -5.23
CA GLN A 40 -5.39 10.41 -4.46
C GLN A 40 -5.56 9.05 -5.15
N ALA A 41 -5.73 9.01 -6.47
CA ALA A 41 -5.86 7.77 -7.24
C ALA A 41 -4.56 6.96 -7.23
N GLU A 42 -3.40 7.62 -7.40
CA GLU A 42 -2.10 6.96 -7.35
C GLU A 42 -1.79 6.41 -5.96
N ALA A 43 -2.13 7.17 -4.91
CA ALA A 43 -1.99 6.74 -3.53
C ALA A 43 -2.84 5.49 -3.26
N GLN A 44 -4.10 5.51 -3.68
CA GLN A 44 -5.02 4.38 -3.55
C GLN A 44 -4.53 3.15 -4.29
N TYR A 45 -4.08 3.31 -5.53
CA TYR A 45 -3.52 2.23 -6.34
C TYR A 45 -2.32 1.55 -5.64
N LEU A 46 -1.38 2.34 -5.11
CA LEU A 46 -0.23 1.82 -4.39
C LEU A 46 -0.62 1.08 -3.08
N GLU A 47 -1.61 1.58 -2.35
CA GLU A 47 -2.13 0.91 -1.15
C GLU A 47 -2.81 -0.42 -1.50
N GLN A 48 -3.60 -0.45 -2.57
CA GLN A 48 -4.28 -1.66 -3.05
C GLN A 48 -3.26 -2.73 -3.50
N LEU A 49 -2.22 -2.35 -4.23
CA LEU A 49 -1.13 -3.25 -4.62
C LEU A 49 -0.41 -3.81 -3.39
N ALA A 50 -0.07 -2.95 -2.43
CA ALA A 50 0.57 -3.38 -1.20
C ALA A 50 -0.30 -4.38 -0.42
N GLY A 51 -1.62 -4.18 -0.41
CA GLY A 51 -2.60 -5.11 0.17
C GLY A 51 -2.62 -6.50 -0.50
N GLN A 52 -2.22 -6.60 -1.77
CA GLN A 52 -2.07 -7.85 -2.51
C GLN A 52 -0.65 -8.43 -2.46
N GLY A 53 0.22 -7.84 -1.64
CA GLY A 53 1.63 -8.22 -1.56
C GLY A 53 2.42 -7.90 -2.84
N ILE A 54 1.88 -7.02 -3.70
CA ILE A 54 2.58 -6.50 -4.87
C ILE A 54 3.31 -5.24 -4.40
N LEU A 55 4.63 -5.33 -4.41
CA LEU A 55 5.54 -4.30 -3.94
C LEU A 55 6.54 -4.00 -5.06
N PRO A 56 7.23 -2.84 -5.07
CA PRO A 56 8.14 -2.50 -6.16
C PRO A 56 9.23 -3.56 -6.34
N GLN A 57 9.75 -4.09 -5.24
CA GLN A 57 10.69 -5.23 -5.22
C GLN A 57 10.15 -6.53 -5.84
N THR A 58 8.84 -6.80 -5.77
CA THR A 58 8.23 -7.96 -6.48
C THR A 58 8.14 -7.74 -7.98
N LEU A 59 8.20 -6.48 -8.41
CA LEU A 59 8.18 -6.04 -9.80
C LEU A 59 9.58 -5.66 -10.31
N GLY A 60 10.64 -5.85 -9.50
CA GLY A 60 12.00 -5.42 -9.86
C GLY A 60 12.15 -3.89 -10.01
N MET A 61 11.25 -3.12 -9.40
CA MET A 61 11.22 -1.66 -9.43
C MET A 61 11.86 -1.05 -8.19
N THR A 62 12.27 0.21 -8.31
CA THR A 62 13.04 0.90 -7.26
C THR A 62 12.14 1.72 -6.33
N ASN A 63 11.00 2.19 -6.83
CA ASN A 63 10.11 3.10 -6.09
C ASN A 63 8.64 2.98 -6.55
N GLY A 64 7.72 3.60 -5.79
CA GLY A 64 6.29 3.60 -6.11
C GLY A 64 5.90 4.45 -7.33
N ARG A 65 6.74 5.38 -7.79
CA ARG A 65 6.48 6.15 -9.02
C ARG A 65 6.56 5.25 -10.24
N ASP A 66 7.51 4.32 -10.27
CA ASP A 66 7.63 3.31 -11.33
C ASP A 66 6.41 2.37 -11.34
N GLU A 67 5.91 2.00 -10.16
CA GLU A 67 4.70 1.16 -10.02
C GLU A 67 3.45 1.88 -10.55
N VAL A 68 3.29 3.16 -10.22
CA VAL A 68 2.24 4.02 -10.77
C VAL A 68 2.37 4.14 -12.29
N GLY A 69 3.59 4.35 -12.79
CA GLY A 69 3.88 4.39 -14.23
C GLY A 69 3.49 3.09 -14.94
N LEU A 70 3.68 1.94 -14.29
CA LEU A 70 3.17 0.66 -14.77
C LEU A 70 1.64 0.63 -14.81
N GLY A 71 0.96 1.13 -13.78
CA GLY A 71 -0.50 1.21 -13.78
C GLY A 71 -1.05 2.02 -14.96
N HIS A 72 -0.47 3.20 -15.22
CA HIS A 72 -0.81 3.98 -16.41
C HIS A 72 -0.47 3.23 -17.71
N GLY A 73 0.68 2.55 -17.77
CA GLY A 73 1.10 1.76 -18.92
C GLY A 73 0.16 0.59 -19.23
N ILE A 74 -0.34 -0.11 -18.20
CA ILE A 74 -1.36 -1.15 -18.33
C ILE A 74 -2.64 -0.57 -18.90
N CYS A 75 -3.08 0.57 -18.36
CA CYS A 75 -4.29 1.24 -18.86
C CYS A 75 -4.18 1.60 -20.35
N LEU A 76 -3.02 2.14 -20.75
CA LEU A 76 -2.73 2.46 -22.16
C LEU A 76 -2.69 1.19 -23.02
N ALA A 77 -2.05 0.12 -22.54
CA ALA A 77 -1.97 -1.14 -23.29
C ALA A 77 -3.36 -1.75 -23.55
N LEU A 78 -4.29 -1.60 -22.60
CA LEU A 78 -5.68 -2.05 -22.74
C LEU A 78 -6.52 -1.23 -23.72
N ASN A 79 -6.01 -0.10 -24.22
CA ASN A 79 -6.66 0.60 -25.34
C ASN A 79 -6.47 -0.15 -26.66
N ASP A 80 -5.29 -0.77 -26.84
CA ASP A 80 -4.88 -1.39 -28.11
C ASP A 80 -4.90 -2.93 -28.07
N HIS A 81 -4.97 -3.51 -26.87
CA HIS A 81 -4.88 -4.96 -26.65
C HIS A 81 -5.97 -5.47 -25.72
N SER A 82 -6.32 -6.76 -25.86
CA SER A 82 -7.24 -7.42 -24.93
C SER A 82 -6.58 -7.69 -23.58
N HIS A 83 -7.42 -7.88 -22.55
CA HIS A 83 -6.99 -8.27 -21.21
C HIS A 83 -6.05 -9.49 -21.23
N ASP A 84 -6.39 -10.54 -21.97
CA ASP A 84 -5.56 -11.76 -22.04
C ASP A 84 -4.14 -11.50 -22.56
N VAL A 85 -4.00 -10.57 -23.53
CA VAL A 85 -2.70 -10.21 -24.10
C VAL A 85 -1.88 -9.41 -23.09
N VAL A 86 -2.52 -8.49 -22.36
CA VAL A 86 -1.87 -7.71 -21.30
C VAL A 86 -1.46 -8.60 -20.13
N ASP A 87 -2.34 -9.48 -19.66
CA ASP A 87 -2.07 -10.46 -18.61
C ASP A 87 -0.90 -11.39 -18.98
N ALA A 88 -0.89 -11.91 -20.21
CA ALA A 88 0.21 -12.72 -20.72
C ALA A 88 1.52 -11.91 -20.84
N GLY A 89 1.44 -10.63 -21.18
CA GLY A 89 2.57 -9.70 -21.17
C GLY A 89 3.16 -9.54 -19.77
N ILE A 90 2.30 -9.24 -18.78
CA ILE A 90 2.67 -9.10 -17.37
C ILE A 90 3.27 -10.41 -16.85
N LYS A 91 2.64 -11.57 -17.12
CA LYS A 91 3.15 -12.87 -16.67
C LYS A 91 4.52 -13.20 -17.26
N ARG A 92 4.80 -12.81 -18.50
CA ARG A 92 6.11 -12.99 -19.14
C ARG A 92 7.18 -12.10 -18.50
N ASN A 93 6.83 -10.87 -18.16
CA ASN A 93 7.78 -9.92 -17.56
C ASN A 93 8.02 -10.19 -16.06
N TRP A 94 6.97 -10.59 -15.34
CA TRP A 94 6.98 -10.89 -13.91
C TRP A 94 6.46 -12.31 -13.66
N SER A 95 7.28 -13.30 -14.01
CA SER A 95 6.92 -14.72 -13.90
C SER A 95 6.65 -15.17 -12.45
N ASN A 96 7.16 -14.41 -11.48
CA ASN A 96 6.96 -14.61 -10.04
C ASN A 96 5.56 -14.24 -9.53
N LEU A 97 4.78 -13.47 -10.29
CA LEU A 97 3.42 -13.10 -9.86
C LEU A 97 2.45 -14.26 -10.08
N SER A 98 1.56 -14.48 -9.11
CA SER A 98 0.42 -15.38 -9.29
C SER A 98 -0.63 -14.77 -10.23
N GLN A 99 -1.50 -15.60 -10.82
CA GLN A 99 -2.59 -15.07 -11.66
C GLN A 99 -3.49 -14.11 -10.87
N LEU A 100 -3.72 -14.39 -9.58
CA LEU A 100 -4.51 -13.51 -8.72
C LEU A 100 -3.87 -12.13 -8.56
N GLN A 101 -2.55 -12.07 -8.41
CA GLN A 101 -1.82 -10.80 -8.33
C GLN A 101 -1.82 -10.06 -9.68
N ILE A 102 -1.71 -10.77 -10.80
CA ILE A 102 -1.82 -10.16 -12.13
C ILE A 102 -3.20 -9.55 -12.33
N ASN A 103 -4.25 -10.31 -12.02
CA ASN A 103 -5.64 -9.82 -12.12
C ASN A 103 -5.86 -8.59 -11.22
N ALA A 104 -5.26 -8.58 -10.02
CA ALA A 104 -5.36 -7.44 -9.11
C ALA A 104 -4.60 -6.21 -9.67
N LEU A 105 -3.36 -6.40 -10.13
CA LEU A 105 -2.56 -5.33 -10.75
C LEU A 105 -3.30 -4.67 -11.91
N VAL A 106 -3.85 -5.49 -12.82
CA VAL A 106 -4.62 -5.01 -13.96
C VAL A 106 -5.94 -4.38 -13.52
N GLY A 107 -6.67 -5.04 -12.62
CA GLY A 107 -7.96 -4.55 -12.13
C GLY A 107 -7.86 -3.18 -11.45
N PHE A 108 -6.87 -2.98 -10.57
CA PHE A 108 -6.63 -1.71 -9.91
C PHE A 108 -6.14 -0.64 -10.91
N ALA A 109 -5.26 -1.01 -11.84
CA ALA A 109 -4.83 -0.08 -12.89
C ALA A 109 -6.00 0.43 -13.74
N VAL A 110 -6.97 -0.43 -14.07
CA VAL A 110 -8.17 -0.01 -14.79
C VAL A 110 -9.06 0.87 -13.89
N ALA A 111 -9.29 0.46 -12.64
CA ALA A 111 -10.15 1.18 -11.72
C ALA A 111 -9.65 2.61 -11.42
N ASP A 112 -8.35 2.77 -11.21
CA ASP A 112 -7.77 4.04 -10.76
C ASP A 112 -7.25 4.92 -11.91
N PHE A 113 -6.88 4.35 -13.07
CA PHE A 113 -6.27 5.10 -14.18
C PHE A 113 -7.05 5.08 -15.50
N CYS A 114 -8.00 4.17 -15.69
CA CYS A 114 -8.77 4.09 -16.93
C CYS A 114 -10.19 4.66 -16.79
N GLU A 115 -10.32 5.98 -16.81
CA GLU A 115 -11.63 6.67 -16.82
C GLU A 115 -12.59 6.17 -17.92
N GLN A 116 -12.07 5.60 -19.02
CA GLN A 116 -12.85 5.11 -20.16
C GLN A 116 -12.92 3.57 -20.31
N ASN A 117 -12.10 2.79 -19.60
CA ASN A 117 -12.06 1.32 -19.76
C ASN A 117 -12.73 0.53 -18.64
N ALA A 118 -13.28 1.20 -17.60
CA ALA A 118 -14.09 0.53 -16.58
C ALA A 118 -15.26 -0.28 -17.19
N SER A 119 -15.79 0.14 -18.35
CA SER A 119 -16.86 -0.55 -19.08
C SER A 119 -16.39 -1.73 -19.95
N LYS A 120 -15.08 -1.90 -20.19
CA LYS A 120 -14.52 -3.02 -20.97
C LYS A 120 -14.19 -4.26 -20.13
N LEU A 121 -14.36 -4.15 -18.81
CA LEU A 121 -14.17 -5.22 -17.83
C LEU A 121 -15.43 -6.07 -17.59
N SER A 122 -16.56 -5.74 -18.24
CA SER A 122 -17.83 -6.50 -18.17
C SER A 122 -17.99 -7.50 -19.31
#